data_AF-A0A399QYZ7-F1
#
_entry.id   AF-A0A399QYZ7-F1
#
_cell.length_a   1.000
_cell.length_b   1.000
_cell.length_c   1.000
_cell.angle_alpha   90.00
_cell.angle_beta   90.00
_cell.angle_gamma   90.00
#
_symmetry.space_group_name_H-M   'P 1'
#
loop_
_entity.id
_entity.type
_entity.pdbx_description
1 polymer ?
#
loop_
_entity_poly.entity_id
_entity_poly.type
_entity_poly.pdbx_seq_one_letter_code
_entity_poly.pdbx_strand_id
1 'polypeptide(L)'
;MDASIDQGLRTFMLGVYQKLTLGIALSGVLAFAAGTWDPLTALIFGTPFYYVVAFAPIVLIFGSMFFMKNPSPTGSAILYWAIVTFVGLGLGVYFYMASSGISTQTAGGISQSLNYMTIAKAFMITASAFGALTLWGYTTKRDLSAIGSFAIMALWALVAVSLVYMVLPMLGILEASSGMEWLISGGFALLSAVLVAWQTQELKEGYYQLSHDGRSLAVMTNWGALNFFIMFVNMFRFVLMLLASRE
;
A
#
# COMPACT_ATOMS: atom_id res chain seq x y z
N MET A 1 -12.64 3.07 -32.75
CA MET A 1 -11.46 3.43 -31.93
C MET A 1 -10.25 3.14 -32.80
N ASP A 2 -9.34 4.10 -32.93
CA ASP A 2 -8.08 3.90 -33.65
C ASP A 2 -7.26 2.81 -32.95
N ALA A 3 -6.87 1.77 -33.68
CA ALA A 3 -6.13 0.63 -33.15
C ALA A 3 -4.78 1.06 -32.49
N SER A 4 -4.19 2.17 -32.94
CA SER A 4 -2.98 2.77 -32.37
C SER A 4 -3.21 3.33 -30.97
N ILE A 5 -4.37 3.96 -30.73
CA ILE A 5 -4.74 4.51 -29.42
C ILE A 5 -4.93 3.38 -28.41
N ASP A 6 -5.59 2.29 -28.82
CA ASP A 6 -5.78 1.11 -27.97
C ASP A 6 -4.46 0.42 -27.63
N GLN A 7 -3.52 0.36 -28.58
CA GLN A 7 -2.16 -0.18 -28.35
C GLN A 7 -1.36 0.69 -27.38
N GLY A 8 -1.44 2.01 -27.52
CA GLY A 8 -0.78 2.96 -26.62
C GLY A 8 -1.32 2.86 -25.19
N LEU A 9 -2.64 2.78 -25.00
CA LEU A 9 -3.25 2.59 -23.69
C LEU A 9 -2.77 1.30 -23.02
N ARG A 10 -2.75 0.19 -23.77
CA ARG A 10 -2.25 -1.10 -23.24
C ARG A 10 -0.80 -0.98 -22.79
N THR A 11 0.03 -0.31 -23.58
CA THR A 11 1.46 -0.11 -23.25
C THR A 11 1.61 0.73 -21.98
N PHE A 12 0.85 1.82 -21.85
CA PHE A 12 0.81 2.64 -20.65
C PHE A 12 0.41 1.82 -19.42
N MET A 13 -0.72 1.10 -19.49
CA MET A 13 -1.22 0.29 -18.37
C MET A 13 -0.24 -0.81 -17.98
N LEU A 14 0.37 -1.49 -18.97
CA LEU A 14 1.43 -2.47 -18.72
C LEU A 14 2.61 -1.84 -17.97
N GLY A 15 3.02 -0.62 -18.32
CA GLY A 15 4.06 0.10 -17.60
C GLY A 15 3.71 0.36 -16.13
N VAL A 16 2.46 0.73 -15.83
CA VAL A 16 1.97 0.90 -14.45
C VAL A 16 2.05 -0.43 -13.69
N TYR A 17 1.51 -1.50 -14.27
CA TYR A 17 1.49 -2.82 -13.61
C TYR A 17 2.88 -3.41 -13.45
N GLN A 18 3.78 -3.28 -14.44
CA GLN A 18 5.17 -3.71 -14.32
C GLN A 18 5.87 -3.00 -13.18
N LYS A 19 5.71 -1.68 -13.09
CA LYS A 19 6.29 -0.90 -12.00
C LYS A 19 5.74 -1.35 -10.65
N LEU A 20 4.42 -1.49 -10.52
CA LEU A 20 3.77 -2.05 -9.33
C LEU A 20 4.34 -3.42 -8.94
N THR A 21 4.41 -4.37 -9.87
CA THR A 21 4.92 -5.72 -9.62
C THR A 21 6.36 -5.69 -9.14
N LEU A 22 7.22 -4.87 -9.76
CA LEU A 22 8.60 -4.70 -9.32
C LEU A 22 8.67 -4.07 -7.92
N GLY A 23 7.79 -3.11 -7.60
CA GLY A 23 7.71 -2.52 -6.26
C GLY A 23 7.28 -3.54 -5.20
N ILE A 24 6.27 -4.35 -5.49
CA ILE A 24 5.83 -5.43 -4.60
C ILE A 24 6.96 -6.45 -4.40
N ALA A 25 7.64 -6.86 -5.48
CA ALA A 25 8.75 -7.81 -5.41
C ALA A 25 9.91 -7.25 -4.58
N LEU A 26 10.34 -6.01 -4.83
CA LEU A 26 11.38 -5.35 -4.06
C LEU A 26 10.99 -5.22 -2.58
N SER A 27 9.76 -4.78 -2.31
CA SER A 27 9.23 -4.66 -0.96
C SER A 27 9.25 -6.01 -0.23
N GLY A 28 8.90 -7.11 -0.90
CA GLY A 28 8.93 -8.46 -0.34
C GLY A 28 10.36 -8.93 -0.03
N VAL A 29 11.31 -8.68 -0.94
CA VAL A 29 12.74 -8.98 -0.72
C VAL A 29 13.29 -8.19 0.47
N LEU A 30 13.00 -6.89 0.55
CA LEU A 30 13.43 -6.04 1.64
C LEU A 30 12.80 -6.46 2.97
N ALA A 31 11.51 -6.83 2.97
CA ALA A 31 10.83 -7.34 4.16
C ALA A 31 11.49 -8.64 4.64
N PHE A 32 11.73 -9.59 3.72
CA PHE A 32 12.40 -10.85 4.06
C PHE A 32 13.81 -10.61 4.62
N ALA A 33 14.62 -9.78 3.95
CA ALA A 33 15.97 -9.46 4.39
C ALA A 33 15.97 -8.76 5.77
N ALA A 34 15.10 -7.76 5.96
CA ALA A 34 14.99 -7.03 7.22
C ALA A 34 14.52 -7.91 8.39
N GLY A 35 13.76 -8.97 8.12
CA GLY A 35 13.29 -9.89 9.15
C GLY A 35 14.16 -11.11 9.41
N THR A 36 15.06 -11.47 8.49
CA THR A 36 15.83 -12.74 8.56
C THR A 36 17.35 -12.58 8.57
N TRP A 37 17.87 -11.41 8.17
CA TRP A 37 19.31 -11.17 8.14
C TRP A 37 19.76 -10.38 9.37
N ASP A 38 20.39 -11.06 10.33
CA ASP A 38 20.71 -10.52 11.67
C ASP A 38 21.30 -9.10 11.71
N PRO A 39 22.30 -8.72 10.89
CA PRO A 39 22.85 -7.36 10.92
C PRO A 39 21.79 -6.30 10.54
N LEU A 40 20.92 -6.62 9.57
CA LEU A 40 19.88 -5.72 9.13
C LEU A 40 18.70 -5.69 10.12
N THR A 41 18.31 -6.85 10.65
CA THR A 41 17.32 -6.97 11.73
C THR A 41 17.73 -6.14 12.95
N ALA A 42 18.98 -6.28 13.40
CA ALA A 42 19.51 -5.55 14.55
C ALA A 42 19.59 -4.04 14.30
N LEU A 43 20.00 -3.63 13.09
CA LEU A 43 20.01 -2.21 12.71
C LEU A 43 18.61 -1.61 12.73
N ILE A 44 17.63 -2.28 12.13
CA ILE A 44 16.28 -1.74 11.97
C ILE A 44 15.50 -1.83 13.27
N PHE A 45 15.39 -3.01 13.88
CA PHE A 45 14.52 -3.24 15.03
C PHE A 45 15.23 -3.07 16.38
N GLY A 46 16.56 -3.09 16.41
CA GLY A 46 17.36 -2.91 17.62
C GLY A 46 17.82 -1.46 17.88
N THR A 47 17.57 -0.53 16.97
CA THR A 47 17.98 0.88 17.10
C THR A 47 16.79 1.83 16.86
N PRO A 48 16.90 3.12 17.24
CA PRO A 48 15.89 4.13 16.91
C PRO A 48 15.62 4.32 15.41
N PHE A 49 16.42 3.69 14.53
CA PHE A 49 16.18 3.67 13.08
C PHE A 49 14.82 3.06 12.72
N TYR A 50 14.25 2.19 13.57
CA TYR A 50 12.87 1.69 13.44
C TYR A 50 11.87 2.83 13.21
N TYR A 51 11.96 3.92 13.96
CA TYR A 51 11.02 5.04 13.83
C TYR A 51 11.17 5.76 12.48
N VAL A 52 12.40 5.86 11.97
CA VAL A 52 12.63 6.40 10.62
C VAL A 52 11.94 5.50 9.60
N VAL A 53 12.11 4.18 9.68
CA VAL A 53 11.47 3.23 8.77
C VAL A 53 9.95 3.27 8.86
N ALA A 54 9.40 3.35 10.07
CA ALA A 54 7.95 3.37 10.30
C ALA A 54 7.28 4.66 9.79
N PHE A 55 7.90 5.83 10.04
CA PHE A 55 7.30 7.12 9.71
C PHE A 55 7.73 7.68 8.35
N ALA A 56 8.83 7.21 7.75
CA ALA A 56 9.29 7.69 6.46
C ALA A 56 8.24 7.64 5.35
N PRO A 57 7.43 6.57 5.16
CA PRO A 57 6.40 6.56 4.12
C PRO A 57 5.40 7.70 4.29
N ILE A 58 4.95 7.95 5.53
CA ILE A 58 4.01 9.02 5.86
C ILE A 58 4.67 10.38 5.59
N VAL A 59 5.86 10.61 6.13
CA VAL A 59 6.61 11.88 5.93
C VAL A 59 6.89 12.15 4.45
N LEU A 60 7.21 11.12 3.66
CA LEU A 60 7.44 11.24 2.23
C LEU A 60 6.15 11.59 1.47
N ILE A 61 5.02 10.94 1.79
CA ILE A 61 3.72 11.24 1.19
C ILE A 61 3.31 12.68 1.52
N PHE A 62 3.29 13.05 2.80
CA PHE A 62 2.90 14.41 3.22
C PHE A 62 3.91 15.47 2.75
N GLY A 63 5.20 15.18 2.83
CA GLY A 63 6.27 16.06 2.36
C GLY A 63 6.22 16.31 0.86
N SER A 64 5.82 15.32 0.07
CA SER A 64 5.67 15.47 -1.38
C SER A 64 4.68 16.58 -1.76
N MET A 65 3.66 16.84 -0.92
CA MET A 65 2.72 17.94 -1.15
C MET A 65 3.37 19.34 -1.12
N PHE A 66 4.48 19.50 -0.39
CA PHE A 66 5.19 20.78 -0.30
C PHE A 66 6.23 20.95 -1.42
N PHE A 67 6.97 19.88 -1.74
CA PHE A 67 8.13 19.96 -2.63
C PHE A 67 7.85 19.49 -4.07
N MET A 68 6.71 18.83 -4.35
CA MET A 68 6.35 18.28 -5.67
C MET A 68 5.12 18.96 -6.29
N LYS A 69 5.08 20.30 -6.28
CA LYS A 69 4.00 21.07 -6.92
C LYS A 69 3.93 20.88 -8.45
N ASN A 70 5.07 20.58 -9.09
CA ASN A 70 5.18 20.24 -10.51
C ASN A 70 6.07 19.00 -10.66
N PRO A 71 5.54 17.79 -10.41
CA PRO A 71 6.34 16.59 -10.35
C PRO A 71 7.04 16.31 -11.69
N SER A 72 8.35 16.05 -11.64
CA SER A 72 9.08 15.50 -12.77
C SER A 72 8.97 13.97 -12.81
N PRO A 73 9.14 13.32 -13.97
CA PRO A 73 9.19 11.87 -14.06
C PRO A 73 10.22 11.26 -13.10
N THR A 74 11.42 11.85 -13.03
CA THR A 74 12.48 11.39 -12.13
C THR A 74 12.11 11.58 -10.66
N GLY A 75 11.56 12.75 -10.29
CA GLY A 75 11.16 13.03 -8.91
C GLY A 75 10.08 12.07 -8.42
N SER A 76 9.04 11.85 -9.23
CA SER A 76 7.97 10.89 -8.92
C SER A 76 8.46 9.45 -8.85
N ALA A 77 9.45 9.06 -9.68
CA ALA A 77 10.08 7.75 -9.59
C ALA A 77 10.91 7.58 -8.31
N ILE A 78 11.70 8.59 -7.91
CA ILE A 78 12.47 8.56 -6.66
C ILE A 78 11.54 8.44 -5.47
N LEU A 79 10.47 9.25 -5.41
CA LEU A 79 9.48 9.18 -4.34
C LEU A 79 8.86 7.79 -4.25
N TYR A 80 8.42 7.24 -5.38
CA TYR A 80 7.85 5.89 -5.45
C TYR A 80 8.80 4.85 -4.85
N TRP A 81 10.05 4.80 -5.32
CA TRP A 81 11.01 3.79 -4.86
C TRP A 81 11.43 4.00 -3.40
N ALA A 82 11.52 5.24 -2.93
CA ALA A 82 11.77 5.53 -1.52
C ALA A 82 10.64 4.99 -0.63
N ILE A 83 9.38 5.26 -1.00
CA ILE A 83 8.22 4.75 -0.26
C ILE A 83 8.18 3.22 -0.28
N VAL A 84 8.35 2.59 -1.45
CA VAL A 84 8.42 1.13 -1.59
C VAL A 84 9.49 0.53 -0.68
N THR A 85 10.66 1.16 -0.63
CA THR A 85 11.79 0.70 0.19
C THR A 85 11.44 0.74 1.68
N PHE A 86 10.99 1.90 2.18
CA PHE A 86 10.66 2.03 3.60
C PHE A 86 9.46 1.18 4.02
N VAL A 87 8.44 1.05 3.16
CA VAL A 87 7.32 0.14 3.41
C VAL A 87 7.81 -1.31 3.47
N GLY A 88 8.66 -1.73 2.54
CA GLY A 88 9.25 -3.08 2.52
C GLY A 88 10.06 -3.38 3.78
N LEU A 89 10.98 -2.49 4.16
CA LEU A 89 11.75 -2.62 5.40
C LEU A 89 10.83 -2.70 6.62
N GLY A 90 9.77 -1.88 6.67
CA GLY A 90 8.79 -1.89 7.77
C GLY A 90 7.96 -3.18 7.84
N LEU A 91 7.62 -3.78 6.69
CA LEU A 91 6.97 -5.10 6.62
C LEU A 91 7.88 -6.24 7.14
N GLY A 92 9.18 -6.00 7.28
CA GLY A 92 10.13 -6.97 7.81
C GLY A 92 9.81 -7.43 9.23
N VAL A 93 9.03 -6.66 10.00
CA VAL A 93 8.55 -7.07 11.33
C VAL A 93 7.78 -8.38 11.27
N TYR A 94 6.99 -8.63 10.22
CA TYR A 94 6.23 -9.86 10.06
C TYR A 94 7.13 -11.07 9.79
N PHE A 95 8.19 -10.88 8.99
CA PHE A 95 9.19 -11.93 8.74
C PHE A 95 10.05 -12.19 9.97
N TYR A 96 10.38 -11.15 10.74
CA TYR A 96 11.08 -11.28 12.01
C TYR A 96 10.28 -12.14 13.00
N MET A 97 8.99 -11.82 13.17
CA MET A 97 8.09 -12.62 14.01
C MET A 97 7.99 -14.07 13.53
N ALA A 98 7.82 -14.28 12.22
CA ALA A 98 7.74 -15.61 11.63
C ALA A 98 9.03 -16.42 11.78
N SER A 99 10.19 -15.78 11.68
CA SER A 99 11.50 -16.42 11.85
C SER A 99 11.80 -16.77 13.30
N SER A 100 11.38 -15.91 14.23
CA SER A 100 11.64 -16.07 15.66
C SER A 100 10.62 -16.97 16.37
N GLY A 101 9.49 -17.27 15.72
CA GLY A 101 8.38 -18.03 16.31
C GLY A 101 7.72 -17.34 17.49
N ILE A 102 7.79 -16.00 17.54
CA ILE A 102 7.25 -15.20 18.65
C ILE A 102 5.82 -14.79 18.33
N SER A 103 4.91 -15.08 19.26
CA SER A 103 3.57 -14.51 19.26
C SER A 103 3.59 -13.16 19.98
N THR A 104 3.08 -12.11 19.33
CA THR A 104 2.96 -10.77 19.92
C THR A 104 1.51 -10.33 19.98
N GLN A 105 1.25 -9.28 20.73
CA GLN A 105 -0.02 -8.56 20.66
C GLN A 105 0.19 -7.21 19.97
N THR A 106 -0.81 -6.78 19.22
CA THR A 106 -0.88 -5.41 18.72
C THR A 106 -1.18 -4.45 19.86
N ALA A 107 -1.09 -3.14 19.59
CA ALA A 107 -1.44 -2.11 20.57
C ALA A 107 -2.90 -2.23 21.06
N GLY A 108 -3.83 -2.67 20.20
CA GLY A 108 -5.22 -2.94 20.59
C GLY A 108 -5.46 -4.27 21.28
N GLY A 109 -4.42 -5.08 21.52
CA GLY A 109 -4.53 -6.39 22.18
C GLY A 109 -4.94 -7.53 21.26
N ILE A 110 -4.73 -7.40 19.94
CA ILE A 110 -4.94 -8.51 19.00
C ILE A 110 -3.71 -9.41 19.07
N SER A 111 -3.88 -10.65 19.54
CA SER A 111 -2.82 -11.67 19.46
C SER A 111 -2.53 -12.01 18.00
N GLN A 112 -1.24 -12.06 17.65
CA GLN A 112 -0.74 -12.38 16.33
C GLN A 112 0.31 -13.48 16.41
N SER A 113 -0.01 -14.62 15.82
CA SER A 113 0.92 -15.72 15.57
C SER A 113 1.14 -15.83 14.07
N LEU A 114 2.41 -15.76 13.63
CA LEU A 114 2.75 -15.78 12.21
C LEU A 114 3.84 -16.81 11.95
N ASN A 115 3.72 -17.47 10.80
CA ASN A 115 4.79 -18.25 10.19
C ASN A 115 4.89 -17.85 8.71
N TYR A 116 5.91 -18.34 8.00
CA TYR A 116 6.11 -18.02 6.59
C TYR A 116 4.93 -18.44 5.70
N MET A 117 4.22 -19.52 6.06
CA MET A 117 3.04 -19.98 5.34
C MET A 117 1.87 -19.01 5.48
N THR A 118 1.65 -18.43 6.66
CA THR A 118 0.63 -17.39 6.90
C THR A 118 0.88 -16.15 6.05
N ILE A 119 2.14 -15.71 5.96
CA ILE A 119 2.55 -14.58 5.11
C ILE A 119 2.30 -14.89 3.63
N ALA A 120 2.71 -16.08 3.16
CA ALA A 120 2.52 -16.49 1.77
C ALA A 120 1.02 -16.60 1.40
N LYS A 121 0.20 -17.18 2.29
CA LYS A 121 -1.26 -17.24 2.12
C LYS A 121 -1.88 -15.85 2.00
N ALA A 122 -1.51 -14.93 2.90
CA ALA A 122 -1.99 -13.56 2.87
C ALA A 122 -1.63 -12.88 1.54
N PHE A 123 -0.39 -13.03 1.08
CA PHE A 123 0.09 -12.49 -0.18
C PHE A 123 -0.72 -13.02 -1.37
N MET A 124 -0.93 -14.34 -1.45
CA MET A 124 -1.68 -14.95 -2.56
C MET A 124 -3.14 -14.51 -2.58
N ILE A 125 -3.79 -14.41 -1.42
CA ILE A 125 -5.17 -13.90 -1.30
C ILE A 125 -5.22 -12.43 -1.76
N THR A 126 -4.30 -11.58 -1.30
CA THR A 126 -4.27 -10.17 -1.70
C THR A 126 -3.95 -10.01 -3.19
N ALA A 127 -2.99 -10.76 -3.73
CA ALA A 127 -2.61 -10.71 -5.15
C ALA A 127 -3.75 -11.14 -6.07
N SER A 128 -4.44 -12.23 -5.74
CA SER A 128 -5.61 -12.69 -6.49
C SER A 128 -6.78 -11.70 -6.41
N ALA A 129 -7.08 -11.16 -5.22
CA ALA A 129 -8.11 -10.14 -5.05
C ALA A 129 -7.79 -8.87 -5.85
N PHE A 130 -6.56 -8.37 -5.76
CA PHE A 130 -6.09 -7.21 -6.50
C PHE A 130 -6.17 -7.44 -8.02
N GLY A 131 -5.71 -8.60 -8.50
CA GLY A 131 -5.82 -8.99 -9.91
C GLY A 131 -7.27 -9.02 -10.40
N ALA A 132 -8.19 -9.59 -9.61
CA ALA A 132 -9.61 -9.62 -9.95
C ALA A 132 -10.24 -8.20 -10.00
N LEU A 133 -9.92 -7.35 -9.02
CA LEU A 133 -10.44 -5.99 -8.92
C LEU A 133 -9.93 -5.09 -10.06
N THR A 134 -8.65 -5.20 -10.40
CA THR A 134 -8.08 -4.48 -11.55
C THR A 134 -8.66 -4.95 -12.87
N LEU A 135 -8.82 -6.26 -13.08
CA LEU A 135 -9.46 -6.79 -14.28
C LEU A 135 -10.91 -6.28 -14.40
N TRP A 136 -11.66 -6.29 -13.29
CA TRP A 136 -13.02 -5.77 -13.26
C TRP A 136 -13.06 -4.26 -13.54
N GLY A 137 -12.22 -3.46 -12.87
CA GLY A 137 -12.11 -2.02 -13.12
C GLY A 137 -11.70 -1.69 -14.56
N TYR A 138 -10.85 -2.51 -15.17
CA TYR A 138 -10.42 -2.33 -16.55
C TYR A 138 -11.53 -2.62 -17.56
N THR A 139 -12.32 -3.68 -17.32
CA THR A 139 -13.31 -4.21 -18.27
C THR A 139 -14.73 -3.67 -18.06
N THR A 140 -15.06 -3.21 -16.85
CA THR A 140 -16.39 -2.70 -16.54
C THR A 140 -16.70 -1.42 -17.31
N LYS A 141 -17.92 -1.33 -17.83
CA LYS A 141 -18.46 -0.15 -18.53
C LYS A 141 -19.21 0.81 -17.60
N ARG A 142 -19.43 0.41 -16.34
CA ARG A 142 -20.05 1.28 -15.34
C ARG A 142 -19.03 2.35 -14.95
N ASP A 143 -19.49 3.59 -14.86
CA ASP A 143 -18.71 4.69 -14.32
C ASP A 143 -18.54 4.49 -12.81
N LEU A 144 -17.30 4.39 -12.35
CA LEU A 144 -16.96 4.24 -10.92
C LEU A 144 -16.63 5.58 -10.25
N SER A 145 -16.74 6.72 -10.94
CA SER A 145 -16.34 8.02 -10.40
C SER A 145 -17.03 8.38 -9.08
N ALA A 146 -18.33 8.09 -8.97
CA ALA A 146 -19.10 8.35 -7.75
C ALA A 146 -18.62 7.50 -6.56
N ILE A 147 -18.40 6.20 -6.77
CA ILE A 147 -17.94 5.31 -5.69
C ILE A 147 -16.47 5.58 -5.32
N GLY A 148 -15.64 5.95 -6.30
CA GLY A 148 -14.25 6.36 -6.07
C GLY A 148 -14.17 7.63 -5.23
N SER A 149 -14.95 8.66 -5.58
CA SER A 149 -15.02 9.92 -4.82
C SER A 149 -15.47 9.69 -3.38
N PHE A 150 -16.51 8.86 -3.19
CA PHE A 150 -16.94 8.44 -1.85
C PHE A 150 -15.82 7.72 -1.09
N ALA A 151 -15.15 6.76 -1.73
CA ALA A 151 -14.09 5.99 -1.10
C ALA A 151 -12.88 6.87 -0.70
N ILE A 152 -12.52 7.88 -1.50
CA ILE A 152 -11.47 8.85 -1.13
C ILE A 152 -11.89 9.67 0.10
N MET A 153 -13.13 10.18 0.13
CA MET A 153 -13.63 10.93 1.30
C MET A 153 -13.68 10.06 2.55
N ALA A 154 -14.16 8.82 2.43
CA ALA A 154 -14.19 7.85 3.51
C ALA A 154 -12.78 7.49 3.98
N LEU A 155 -11.81 7.40 3.08
CA LEU A 155 -10.40 7.15 3.41
C LEU A 155 -9.83 8.28 4.26
N TRP A 156 -10.11 9.54 3.91
CA TRP A 156 -9.69 10.69 4.72
C TRP A 156 -10.33 10.70 6.11
N ALA A 157 -11.62 10.39 6.21
CA ALA A 157 -12.27 10.22 7.49
C ALA A 157 -11.61 9.11 8.33
N LEU A 158 -11.27 7.99 7.68
CA LEU A 158 -10.59 6.88 8.34
C LEU A 158 -9.16 7.22 8.76
N VAL A 159 -8.43 8.00 7.97
CA VAL A 159 -7.12 8.53 8.35
C VAL A 159 -7.24 9.38 9.61
N ALA A 160 -8.22 10.29 9.69
CA ALA A 160 -8.46 11.09 10.88
C ALA A 160 -8.77 10.21 12.11
N VAL A 161 -9.65 9.21 11.97
CA VAL A 161 -9.92 8.24 13.03
C VAL A 161 -8.66 7.49 13.45
N SER A 162 -7.84 7.04 12.50
CA SER A 162 -6.60 6.32 12.79
C SER A 162 -5.57 7.17 13.56
N LEU A 163 -5.48 8.47 13.25
CA LEU A 163 -4.59 9.38 13.98
C LEU A 163 -5.05 9.59 15.42
N VAL A 164 -6.36 9.76 15.64
CA VAL A 164 -6.94 9.87 16.99
C VAL A 164 -6.67 8.60 17.80
N TYR A 165 -6.92 7.43 17.21
CA TYR A 165 -6.69 6.14 17.86
C TYR A 165 -5.22 5.73 17.97
N MET A 166 -4.31 6.40 17.26
CA MET A 166 -2.86 6.24 17.45
C MET A 166 -2.36 7.12 18.61
N VAL A 167 -2.81 8.37 18.68
CA VAL A 167 -2.26 9.38 19.62
C VAL A 167 -2.91 9.31 21.01
N LEU A 168 -4.24 9.20 21.10
CA LEU A 168 -4.92 9.26 22.41
C LEU A 168 -4.57 8.10 23.35
N PRO A 169 -4.42 6.85 22.87
CA PRO A 169 -3.94 5.76 23.72
C PRO A 169 -2.49 5.94 24.17
N MET A 170 -1.64 6.49 23.30
CA MET A 170 -0.25 6.81 23.66
C MET A 170 -0.16 7.84 24.79
N LEU A 171 -1.10 8.79 24.85
CA LEU A 171 -1.20 9.80 25.91
C LEU A 171 -1.93 9.33 27.17
N GLY A 172 -2.43 8.08 27.20
CA GLY A 172 -3.22 7.54 28.32
C GLY A 172 -4.62 8.13 28.47
N ILE A 173 -5.12 8.82 27.44
CA ILE A 173 -6.43 9.51 27.47
C ILE A 173 -7.57 8.54 27.09
N LEU A 174 -7.27 7.52 26.28
CA LEU A 174 -8.24 6.55 25.76
C LEU A 174 -7.64 5.13 25.80
N GLU A 175 -8.44 4.12 26.10
CA GLU A 175 -7.97 2.72 26.10
C GLU A 175 -7.87 2.16 24.67
N ALA A 176 -6.76 1.48 24.37
CA ALA A 176 -6.60 0.80 23.09
C ALA A 176 -7.64 -0.32 22.95
N SER A 177 -8.28 -0.41 21.78
CA SER A 177 -9.37 -1.36 21.53
C SER A 177 -9.08 -2.21 20.30
N SER A 178 -9.09 -3.54 20.47
CA SER A 178 -8.96 -4.50 19.37
C SER A 178 -10.06 -4.32 18.33
N GLY A 179 -11.29 -4.04 18.76
CA GLY A 179 -12.42 -3.78 17.86
C GLY A 179 -12.18 -2.57 16.97
N MET A 180 -11.62 -1.48 17.51
CA MET A 180 -11.30 -0.32 16.70
C MET A 180 -10.12 -0.58 15.76
N GLU A 181 -9.11 -1.33 16.19
CA GLU A 181 -7.99 -1.72 15.33
C GLU A 181 -8.47 -2.56 14.13
N TRP A 182 -9.39 -3.51 14.35
CA TRP A 182 -10.06 -4.26 13.28
C TRP A 182 -10.82 -3.36 12.32
N LEU A 183 -11.60 -2.40 12.83
CA LEU A 183 -12.37 -1.47 12.01
C LEU A 183 -11.46 -0.56 11.18
N ILE A 184 -10.38 -0.05 11.76
CA ILE A 184 -9.42 0.80 11.05
C ILE A 184 -8.72 0.00 9.96
N SER A 185 -8.09 -1.14 10.30
CA SER A 185 -7.36 -1.94 9.32
C SER A 185 -8.28 -2.50 8.23
N GLY A 186 -9.47 -2.97 8.60
CA GLY A 186 -10.47 -3.48 7.67
C GLY A 186 -11.05 -2.39 6.78
N GLY A 187 -11.32 -1.22 7.35
CA GLY A 187 -11.75 -0.04 6.61
C GLY A 187 -10.73 0.36 5.54
N PHE A 188 -9.44 0.44 5.91
CA PHE A 188 -8.38 0.77 4.95
C PHE A 188 -8.31 -0.27 3.82
N ALA A 189 -8.40 -1.56 4.15
CA ALA A 189 -8.37 -2.63 3.17
C ALA A 189 -9.57 -2.64 2.22
N LEU A 190 -10.79 -2.48 2.75
CA LEU A 190 -12.03 -2.49 1.96
C LEU A 190 -12.13 -1.25 1.06
N LEU A 191 -11.80 -0.07 1.58
CA LEU A 191 -11.73 1.15 0.77
C LEU A 191 -10.65 1.04 -0.30
N SER A 192 -9.49 0.47 0.05
CA SER A 192 -8.43 0.18 -0.93
C SER A 192 -8.94 -0.75 -2.04
N ALA A 193 -9.67 -1.81 -1.71
CA ALA A 193 -10.24 -2.72 -2.71
C ALA A 193 -11.18 -2.01 -3.70
N VAL A 194 -12.05 -1.11 -3.22
CA VAL A 194 -12.90 -0.27 -4.08
C VAL A 194 -12.06 0.67 -4.94
N LEU A 195 -11.08 1.34 -4.33
CA LEU A 195 -10.19 2.27 -5.01
C LEU A 195 -9.32 1.59 -6.07
N VAL A 196 -8.95 0.31 -5.93
CA VAL A 196 -8.20 -0.42 -6.96
C VAL A 196 -8.99 -0.46 -8.28
N ALA A 197 -10.28 -0.76 -8.20
CA ALA A 197 -11.13 -0.80 -9.40
C ALA A 197 -11.32 0.60 -10.00
N TRP A 198 -11.61 1.60 -9.18
CA TRP A 198 -11.79 2.98 -9.62
C TRP A 198 -10.49 3.58 -10.20
N GLN A 199 -9.35 3.41 -9.53
CA GLN A 199 -8.04 3.89 -9.99
C GLN A 199 -7.67 3.27 -11.34
N THR A 200 -8.07 2.02 -11.60
CA THR A 200 -7.87 1.40 -12.91
C THR A 200 -8.62 2.14 -14.02
N GLN A 201 -9.82 2.64 -13.77
CA GLN A 201 -10.54 3.48 -14.72
C GLN A 201 -9.91 4.87 -14.85
N GLU A 202 -9.59 5.50 -13.73
CA GLU A 202 -9.00 6.84 -13.70
C GLU A 202 -7.66 6.90 -14.46
N LEU A 203 -6.83 5.85 -14.36
CA LEU A 203 -5.61 5.73 -15.16
C LEU A 203 -5.88 5.64 -16.66
N LYS A 204 -6.91 4.92 -17.08
CA LYS A 204 -7.28 4.82 -18.51
C LYS A 204 -7.77 6.16 -19.03
N GLU A 205 -8.61 6.85 -18.26
CA GLU A 205 -9.17 8.15 -18.62
C GLU A 205 -8.08 9.22 -18.71
N GLY A 206 -7.18 9.27 -17.72
CA GLY A 206 -6.08 10.22 -17.76
C GLY A 206 -5.05 9.93 -18.85
N TYR A 207 -4.87 8.67 -19.28
CA TYR A 207 -4.09 8.36 -20.49
C TYR A 207 -4.64 9.09 -21.71
N TYR A 208 -5.96 9.08 -21.92
CA TYR A 208 -6.56 9.76 -23.08
C TYR A 208 -6.35 11.28 -23.01
N GLN A 209 -6.44 11.86 -21.82
CA GLN A 209 -6.22 13.30 -21.60
C GLN A 209 -4.75 13.72 -21.79
N LEU A 210 -3.80 12.84 -21.46
CA LEU A 210 -2.36 13.13 -21.46
C LEU A 210 -1.60 12.46 -22.61
N SER A 211 -2.30 11.82 -23.55
CA SER A 211 -1.70 10.99 -24.61
C SER A 211 -0.64 11.70 -25.46
N HIS A 212 -0.69 13.04 -25.54
CA HIS A 212 0.28 13.87 -26.27
C HIS A 212 1.43 14.42 -25.41
N ASP A 213 1.43 14.16 -24.09
CA ASP A 213 2.45 14.60 -23.14
C ASP A 213 3.12 13.40 -22.46
N GLY A 214 4.21 12.92 -23.07
CA GLY A 214 5.00 11.81 -22.53
C GLY A 214 5.60 12.08 -21.15
N ARG A 215 5.86 13.35 -20.80
CA ARG A 215 6.37 13.70 -19.46
C ARG A 215 5.29 13.50 -18.41
N SER A 216 4.09 14.01 -18.67
CA SER A 216 2.96 13.85 -17.74
C SER A 216 2.49 12.39 -17.64
N LEU A 217 2.52 11.63 -18.74
CA LEU A 217 2.26 10.19 -18.70
C LEU A 217 3.24 9.44 -17.81
N ALA A 218 4.56 9.73 -17.89
CA ALA A 218 5.54 9.06 -17.04
C ALA A 218 5.33 9.36 -15.55
N VAL A 219 4.95 10.59 -15.23
CA VAL A 219 4.57 10.99 -13.86
C VAL A 219 3.33 10.23 -13.42
N MET A 220 2.30 10.16 -14.26
CA MET A 220 1.06 9.43 -14.00
C MET A 220 1.32 7.94 -13.80
N THR A 221 2.24 7.33 -14.57
CA THR A 221 2.65 5.94 -14.38
C THR A 221 3.23 5.71 -12.99
N ASN A 222 4.05 6.64 -12.50
CA ASN A 222 4.67 6.54 -11.19
C ASN A 222 3.64 6.69 -10.05
N TRP A 223 2.73 7.65 -10.18
CA TRP A 223 1.65 7.86 -9.20
C TRP A 223 0.64 6.71 -9.20
N GLY A 224 0.25 6.22 -10.37
CA GLY A 224 -0.62 5.06 -10.50
C GLY A 224 -0.04 3.83 -9.82
N ALA A 225 1.25 3.55 -10.07
CA ALA A 225 1.95 2.44 -9.43
C ALA A 225 2.07 2.64 -7.91
N LEU A 226 2.30 3.88 -7.45
CA LEU A 226 2.35 4.20 -6.02
C LEU A 226 0.99 3.96 -5.33
N ASN A 227 -0.09 4.48 -5.90
CA ASN A 227 -1.44 4.32 -5.35
C ASN A 227 -1.82 2.84 -5.27
N PHE A 228 -1.59 2.09 -6.35
CA PHE A 228 -1.78 0.64 -6.35
C PHE A 228 -0.94 -0.09 -5.31
N PHE A 229 0.32 0.31 -5.13
CA PHE A 229 1.19 -0.30 -4.12
C PHE A 229 0.66 -0.05 -2.69
N ILE A 230 0.26 1.18 -2.38
CA ILE A 230 -0.32 1.53 -1.06
C ILE A 230 -1.60 0.72 -0.81
N MET A 231 -2.51 0.69 -1.79
CA MET A 231 -3.76 -0.08 -1.69
C MET A 231 -3.50 -1.58 -1.50
N PHE A 232 -2.55 -2.13 -2.25
CA PHE A 232 -2.13 -3.52 -2.10
C PHE A 232 -1.61 -3.81 -0.69
N VAL A 233 -0.74 -2.95 -0.16
CA VAL A 233 -0.17 -3.11 1.19
C VAL A 233 -1.24 -3.00 2.27
N ASN A 234 -2.21 -2.09 2.14
CA ASN A 234 -3.34 -1.98 3.06
C ASN A 234 -4.16 -3.28 3.10
N MET A 235 -4.51 -3.80 1.92
CA MET A 235 -5.21 -5.08 1.81
C MET A 235 -4.38 -6.23 2.38
N PHE A 236 -3.09 -6.28 2.08
CA PHE A 236 -2.17 -7.31 2.55
C PHE A 236 -2.06 -7.32 4.08
N ARG A 237 -1.84 -6.16 4.71
CA ARG A 237 -1.74 -6.05 6.17
C ARG A 237 -3.01 -6.53 6.86
N PHE A 238 -4.18 -6.18 6.34
CA PHE A 238 -5.44 -6.64 6.91
C PHE A 238 -5.67 -8.14 6.75
N VAL A 239 -5.43 -8.70 5.55
CA VAL A 239 -5.54 -10.15 5.32
C VAL A 239 -4.54 -10.90 6.21
N LEU A 240 -3.32 -10.39 6.33
CA LEU A 240 -2.30 -10.97 7.20
C LEU A 240 -2.77 -10.96 8.66
N MET A 241 -3.31 -9.84 9.13
CA MET A 241 -3.88 -9.72 10.48
C MET A 241 -5.02 -10.72 10.70
N LEU A 242 -5.93 -10.90 9.73
CA LEU A 242 -7.03 -11.88 9.78
C LEU A 242 -6.54 -13.32 9.90
N LEU A 243 -5.45 -13.67 9.23
CA LEU A 243 -4.90 -15.02 9.30
C LEU A 243 -4.09 -15.22 10.59
N ALA A 244 -3.32 -14.21 10.99
CA ALA A 244 -2.46 -14.25 12.16
C ALA A 244 -3.21 -14.24 13.49
N SER A 245 -4.45 -13.73 13.52
CA SER A 245 -5.27 -13.64 14.73
C SER A 245 -6.14 -14.86 15.00
N ARG A 246 -6.04 -15.91 14.18
CA ARG A 246 -6.89 -17.12 14.23
C ARG A 246 -6.12 -18.40 14.54
N GLU A 247 -4.82 -18.27 14.82
CA GLU A 247 -3.91 -19.32 15.29
C GLU A 247 -3.40 -18.94 16.69
#